data_AF-A0A2A9EVN5-F1
#
_entry.id   AF-A0A2A9EVN5-F1
#
_cell.length_a   1.000
_cell.length_b   1.000
_cell.length_c   1.000
_cell.angle_alpha   90.00
_cell.angle_beta   90.00
_cell.angle_gamma   90.00
#
_symmetry.space_group_name_H-M   'P 1'
#
loop_
_entity.id
_entity.type
_entity.pdbx_description
1 polymer ?
#
loop_
_entity_poly.entity_id
_entity_poly.type
_entity_poly.pdbx_seq_one_letter_code
_entity_poly.pdbx_strand_id
1 'polypeptide(L)'
;MTAPDDVESISDAEVADGYFRFLTLFHGDRAARLASEELSHFYDAVWDRAVFSADPFPMLGALIDRATDDELGQVGEGVIESMIDLPQHWPGLEERCRLEPRWRAALRCVCADADLVARMPPVLRETLTHDPWEFVDLTGLPEDGEHEEAEEHGQRGRRGKRKDRAPQRRRRTRGR
;
A
#
# COMPACT_ATOMS: atom_id res chain seq x y z
N MET A 1 -37.74 -8.22 -29.81
CA MET A 1 -36.31 -7.88 -29.74
C MET A 1 -36.10 -7.25 -28.38
N THR A 2 -35.77 -8.07 -27.39
CA THR A 2 -35.40 -7.62 -26.05
C THR A 2 -33.90 -7.44 -26.08
N ALA A 3 -33.41 -6.23 -25.81
CA ALA A 3 -31.97 -6.03 -25.61
C ALA A 3 -31.51 -6.99 -24.50
N PRO A 4 -30.41 -7.75 -24.68
CA PRO A 4 -29.88 -8.53 -23.58
C PRO A 4 -29.51 -7.57 -22.46
N ASP A 5 -30.01 -7.92 -21.28
CA ASP A 5 -29.89 -7.24 -20.00
C ASP A 5 -28.55 -6.53 -19.80
N ASP A 6 -28.64 -5.33 -19.21
CA ASP A 6 -27.57 -4.68 -18.46
C ASP A 6 -27.05 -5.68 -17.43
N VAL A 7 -26.07 -6.51 -17.81
CA VAL A 7 -25.21 -7.20 -16.87
C VAL A 7 -24.49 -6.07 -16.15
N GLU A 8 -24.89 -5.81 -14.91
CA GLU A 8 -24.23 -4.86 -14.02
C GLU A 8 -22.74 -5.22 -14.02
N SER A 9 -21.95 -4.42 -14.73
CA SER A 9 -20.52 -4.64 -14.88
C SER A 9 -19.90 -4.48 -13.50
N ILE A 10 -19.52 -5.60 -12.87
CA ILE A 10 -18.83 -5.61 -11.57
C ILE A 10 -17.67 -4.62 -11.63
N SER A 11 -17.68 -3.64 -10.72
CA SER A 11 -16.68 -2.58 -10.66
C SER A 11 -15.31 -3.13 -10.26
N ASP A 12 -14.23 -2.43 -10.62
CA ASP A 12 -12.88 -2.85 -10.23
C ASP A 12 -12.69 -2.86 -8.70
N ALA A 13 -13.39 -1.99 -7.97
CA ALA A 13 -13.39 -1.99 -6.51
C ALA A 13 -14.01 -3.28 -5.94
N GLU A 14 -15.15 -3.72 -6.49
CA GLU A 14 -15.78 -4.98 -6.09
C GLU A 14 -14.93 -6.20 -6.47
N VAL A 15 -14.27 -6.15 -7.64
CA VAL A 15 -13.32 -7.20 -8.04
C VAL A 15 -12.13 -7.26 -7.07
N ALA A 16 -11.57 -6.12 -6.67
CA ALA A 16 -10.47 -6.04 -5.72
C ALA A 16 -10.87 -6.59 -4.35
N ASP A 17 -12.06 -6.23 -3.84
CA ASP A 17 -12.59 -6.77 -2.58
C ASP A 17 -12.76 -8.29 -2.62
N GLY A 18 -13.34 -8.80 -3.72
CA GLY A 18 -13.50 -10.23 -3.94
C GLY A 18 -12.16 -10.97 -4.01
N TYR A 19 -11.15 -10.36 -4.66
CA TYR A 19 -9.80 -10.90 -4.77
C TYR A 19 -9.10 -11.01 -3.41
N PHE A 20 -9.11 -9.97 -2.58
CA PHE A 20 -8.47 -10.05 -1.25
C PHE A 20 -9.21 -11.03 -0.32
N ARG A 21 -10.53 -11.13 -0.43
CA ARG A 21 -11.30 -12.16 0.27
C ARG A 21 -10.92 -13.57 -0.21
N PHE A 22 -10.74 -13.76 -1.52
CA PHE A 22 -10.24 -15.00 -2.09
C PHE A 22 -8.86 -15.35 -1.50
N LEU A 23 -7.89 -14.43 -1.53
CA LEU A 23 -6.55 -14.67 -1.01
C LEU A 23 -6.56 -15.03 0.48
N THR A 24 -7.34 -14.30 1.28
CA THR A 24 -7.49 -14.57 2.71
C THR A 24 -7.96 -16.00 2.98
N LEU A 25 -8.96 -16.47 2.22
CA LEU A 25 -9.48 -17.83 2.35
C LEU A 25 -8.52 -18.88 1.78
N PHE A 26 -7.85 -18.56 0.66
CA PHE A 26 -6.91 -19.44 -0.02
C PHE A 26 -5.67 -19.75 0.83
N HIS A 27 -5.21 -18.79 1.64
CA HIS A 27 -4.13 -18.99 2.61
C HIS A 27 -4.60 -19.55 3.97
N GLY A 28 -5.90 -19.76 4.14
CA GLY A 28 -6.50 -20.27 5.36
C GLY A 28 -6.36 -21.79 5.55
N ASP A 29 -7.12 -22.32 6.51
CA ASP A 29 -7.20 -23.76 6.75
C ASP A 29 -7.87 -24.52 5.58
N ARG A 30 -8.00 -25.84 5.71
CA ARG A 30 -8.62 -26.66 4.63
C ARG A 30 -10.05 -26.24 4.32
N ALA A 31 -10.85 -25.88 5.33
CA ALA A 31 -12.24 -25.50 5.11
C ALA A 31 -12.33 -24.12 4.42
N ALA A 32 -11.49 -23.17 4.83
CA ALA A 32 -11.37 -21.87 4.19
C ALA A 32 -10.95 -22.00 2.72
N ARG A 33 -9.98 -22.89 2.42
CA ARG A 33 -9.56 -23.15 1.04
C ARG A 33 -10.68 -23.69 0.15
N LEU A 34 -11.53 -24.57 0.66
CA LEU A 34 -12.71 -25.02 -0.09
C LEU A 34 -13.69 -23.87 -0.34
N ALA A 35 -13.88 -22.97 0.64
CA ALA A 35 -14.72 -21.78 0.46
C ALA A 35 -14.12 -20.77 -0.55
N SER A 36 -12.79 -20.72 -0.73
CA SER A 36 -12.18 -19.86 -1.75
C SER A 36 -12.53 -20.26 -3.18
N GLU A 37 -12.92 -21.51 -3.44
CA GLU A 37 -13.30 -21.96 -4.79
C GLU A 37 -14.49 -21.16 -5.34
N GLU A 38 -15.43 -20.75 -4.48
CA GLU A 38 -16.57 -19.90 -4.85
C GLU A 38 -16.15 -18.49 -5.29
N LEU A 39 -14.96 -18.03 -4.88
CA LEU A 39 -14.42 -16.70 -5.19
C LEU A 39 -13.35 -16.72 -6.29
N SER A 40 -13.05 -17.88 -6.86
CA SER A 40 -12.04 -18.03 -7.92
C SER A 40 -12.27 -17.11 -9.13
N HIS A 41 -13.53 -16.81 -9.45
CA HIS A 41 -13.88 -15.87 -10.52
C HIS A 41 -13.35 -14.45 -10.29
N PHE A 42 -13.16 -14.00 -9.04
CA PHE A 42 -12.52 -12.71 -8.76
C PHE A 42 -11.02 -12.75 -9.00
N TYR A 43 -10.37 -13.88 -8.71
CA TYR A 43 -8.98 -14.11 -9.09
C TYR A 43 -8.82 -14.01 -10.60
N ASP A 44 -9.62 -14.77 -11.36
CA ASP A 44 -9.58 -14.74 -12.83
C ASP A 44 -9.85 -13.33 -13.38
N ALA A 45 -10.84 -12.62 -12.83
CA ALA A 45 -11.15 -11.25 -13.22
C ALA A 45 -9.99 -10.27 -12.99
N VAL A 46 -9.23 -10.42 -11.89
CA VAL A 46 -8.02 -9.61 -11.67
C VAL A 46 -6.98 -9.88 -12.74
N TRP A 47 -6.71 -11.14 -13.08
CA TRP A 47 -5.72 -11.46 -14.11
C TRP A 47 -6.12 -10.92 -15.49
N ASP A 48 -7.38 -11.12 -15.87
CA ASP A 48 -7.91 -10.61 -17.13
C ASP A 48 -7.79 -9.08 -17.21
N ARG A 49 -8.09 -8.36 -16.13
CA ARG A 49 -8.12 -6.89 -16.12
C ARG A 49 -6.78 -6.23 -15.82
N ALA A 50 -5.93 -6.82 -14.99
CA ALA A 50 -4.68 -6.21 -14.52
C ALA A 50 -3.43 -6.73 -15.25
N VAL A 51 -3.51 -7.88 -15.93
CA VAL A 51 -2.34 -8.49 -16.61
C VAL A 51 -2.59 -8.66 -18.10
N PHE A 52 -3.79 -9.07 -18.51
CA PHE A 52 -4.10 -9.34 -19.92
C PHE A 52 -4.86 -8.20 -20.62
N SER A 53 -5.26 -7.16 -19.89
CA SER A 53 -5.93 -5.97 -20.45
C SER A 53 -4.96 -5.07 -21.21
N ALA A 54 -5.50 -4.35 -22.21
CA ALA A 54 -4.77 -3.26 -22.88
C ALA A 54 -4.51 -2.07 -21.94
N ASP A 55 -5.38 -1.87 -20.95
CA ASP A 55 -5.23 -0.85 -19.91
C ASP A 55 -5.41 -1.51 -18.52
N PRO A 56 -4.30 -1.90 -17.86
CA PRO A 56 -4.35 -2.57 -16.57
C PRO A 56 -4.46 -1.62 -15.36
N PHE A 57 -4.21 -0.32 -15.57
CA PHE A 57 -4.05 0.64 -14.49
C PHE A 57 -5.32 0.89 -13.65
N PRO A 58 -6.55 0.87 -14.20
CA PRO A 58 -7.76 0.98 -13.39
C PRO A 58 -7.87 -0.13 -12.34
N MET A 59 -7.68 -1.39 -12.74
CA MET A 59 -7.75 -2.54 -11.85
C MET A 59 -6.59 -2.55 -10.84
N LEU A 60 -5.36 -2.25 -11.29
CA LEU A 60 -4.20 -2.14 -10.39
C LEU A 60 -4.38 -1.01 -9.37
N GLY A 61 -4.94 0.12 -9.78
CA GLY A 61 -5.30 1.22 -8.88
C GLY A 61 -6.28 0.76 -7.80
N ALA A 62 -7.36 0.09 -8.20
CA ALA A 62 -8.33 -0.45 -7.25
C ALA A 62 -7.70 -1.45 -6.25
N LEU A 63 -6.78 -2.31 -6.70
CA LEU A 63 -6.05 -3.23 -5.82
C LEU A 63 -5.18 -2.47 -4.81
N ILE A 64 -4.40 -1.48 -5.27
CA ILE A 64 -3.48 -0.70 -4.44
C ILE A 64 -4.22 0.19 -3.44
N ASP A 65 -5.33 0.81 -3.87
CA ASP A 65 -6.16 1.65 -3.02
C ASP A 65 -6.86 0.84 -1.94
N ARG A 66 -7.29 -0.38 -2.27
CA ARG A 66 -7.96 -1.28 -1.32
C ARG A 66 -6.99 -2.00 -0.39
N ALA A 67 -5.78 -2.31 -0.82
CA ALA A 67 -4.85 -3.12 -0.04
C ALA A 67 -4.54 -2.51 1.33
N THR A 68 -4.44 -3.33 2.36
CA THR A 68 -3.70 -3.00 3.58
C THR A 68 -2.18 -3.03 3.31
N ASP A 69 -1.36 -2.57 4.26
CA ASP A 69 0.09 -2.56 4.08
C ASP A 69 0.67 -3.99 3.90
N ASP A 70 0.10 -4.97 4.60
CA ASP A 70 0.47 -6.39 4.45
C ASP A 70 0.01 -6.95 3.08
N GLU A 71 -1.13 -6.49 2.58
CA GLU A 71 -1.68 -6.91 1.27
C GLU A 71 -0.95 -6.24 0.10
N LEU A 72 -0.37 -5.05 0.28
CA LEU A 72 0.42 -4.37 -0.77
C LEU A 72 1.60 -5.22 -1.23
N GLY A 73 2.24 -5.94 -0.31
CA GLY A 73 3.30 -6.89 -0.65
C GLY A 73 2.82 -7.98 -1.59
N GLN A 74 1.62 -8.53 -1.34
CA GLN A 74 1.01 -9.56 -2.18
C GLN A 74 0.61 -9.03 -3.56
N VAL A 75 0.16 -7.77 -3.64
CA VAL A 75 -0.11 -7.11 -4.94
C VAL A 75 1.19 -6.94 -5.73
N GLY A 76 2.28 -6.55 -5.04
CA GLY A 76 3.63 -6.46 -5.59
C GLY A 76 4.12 -7.78 -6.16
N GLU A 77 4.31 -8.78 -5.30
CA GLU A 77 4.84 -10.12 -5.65
C GLU A 77 3.94 -10.90 -6.62
N GLY A 78 2.66 -10.54 -6.75
CA GLY A 78 1.71 -11.22 -7.62
C GLY A 78 1.46 -10.48 -8.93
N VAL A 79 0.54 -9.51 -8.86
CA VAL A 79 -0.07 -8.89 -10.04
C VAL A 79 0.89 -7.89 -10.69
N ILE A 80 1.59 -7.07 -9.90
CA ILE A 80 2.54 -6.09 -10.44
C ILE A 80 3.77 -6.80 -11.00
N GLU A 81 4.32 -7.80 -10.31
CA GLU A 81 5.42 -8.63 -10.81
C GLU A 81 5.08 -9.25 -12.17
N SER A 82 3.89 -9.82 -12.32
CA SER A 82 3.46 -10.41 -13.60
C SER A 82 3.31 -9.36 -14.71
N MET A 83 2.98 -8.12 -14.35
CA MET A 83 2.83 -7.03 -15.31
C MET A 83 4.17 -6.35 -15.64
N ILE A 84 5.17 -6.41 -14.76
CA ILE A 84 6.43 -5.66 -14.93
C ILE A 84 7.32 -6.19 -16.06
N ASP A 85 7.11 -7.45 -16.44
CA ASP A 85 7.76 -8.09 -17.59
C ASP A 85 7.32 -7.52 -18.94
N LEU A 86 6.30 -6.66 -18.95
CA LEU A 86 5.69 -6.09 -20.14
C LEU A 86 6.12 -4.62 -20.34
N PRO A 87 7.11 -4.33 -21.22
CA PRO A 87 7.71 -3.00 -21.32
C PRO A 87 6.74 -1.90 -21.75
N GLN A 88 5.64 -2.25 -22.42
CA GLN A 88 4.63 -1.27 -22.83
C GLN A 88 3.94 -0.58 -21.64
N HIS A 89 3.96 -1.18 -20.44
CA HIS A 89 3.34 -0.61 -19.25
C HIS A 89 4.32 0.21 -18.39
N TRP A 90 5.62 0.18 -18.68
CA TRP A 90 6.62 0.90 -17.90
C TRP A 90 6.37 2.41 -17.78
N PRO A 91 6.00 3.16 -18.84
CA PRO A 91 5.76 4.60 -18.71
C PRO A 91 4.62 4.92 -17.73
N GLY A 92 3.56 4.11 -17.72
CA GLY A 92 2.44 4.30 -16.80
C GLY A 92 2.81 3.95 -15.35
N LEU A 93 3.59 2.88 -15.14
CA LEU A 93 4.14 2.56 -13.82
C LEU A 93 5.06 3.67 -13.29
N GLU A 94 5.94 4.22 -14.14
CA GLU A 94 6.85 5.29 -13.74
C GLU A 94 6.08 6.51 -13.25
N GLU A 95 5.04 6.90 -13.98
CA GLU A 95 4.22 8.03 -13.61
C GLU A 95 3.47 7.79 -12.30
N ARG A 96 2.84 6.62 -12.14
CA ARG A 96 2.16 6.25 -10.88
C ARG A 96 3.13 6.21 -9.70
N CYS A 97 4.31 5.62 -9.86
CA CYS A 97 5.32 5.59 -8.81
C CYS A 97 5.86 6.99 -8.46
N ARG A 98 5.97 7.89 -9.44
CA ARG A 98 6.36 9.28 -9.18
C ARG A 98 5.31 10.02 -8.36
N LEU A 99 4.03 9.81 -8.65
CA LEU A 99 2.92 10.54 -8.05
C LEU A 99 2.46 9.95 -6.71
N GLU A 100 2.49 8.63 -6.57
CA GLU A 100 1.76 7.92 -5.53
C GLU A 100 2.69 7.03 -4.67
N PRO A 101 2.87 7.34 -3.37
CA PRO A 101 3.74 6.55 -2.49
C PRO A 101 3.34 5.06 -2.38
N ARG A 102 2.03 4.77 -2.42
CA ARG A 102 1.51 3.39 -2.32
C ARG A 102 1.92 2.53 -3.51
N TRP A 103 1.95 3.10 -4.72
CA TRP A 103 2.47 2.42 -5.90
C TRP A 103 3.96 2.10 -5.78
N ARG A 104 4.76 3.00 -5.21
CA ARG A 104 6.17 2.72 -4.90
C ARG A 104 6.32 1.61 -3.89
N ALA A 105 5.49 1.61 -2.84
CA ALA A 105 5.50 0.57 -1.82
C ALA A 105 5.19 -0.81 -2.42
N ALA A 106 4.15 -0.92 -3.23
CA ALA A 106 3.81 -2.17 -3.92
C ALA A 106 4.93 -2.61 -4.89
N LEU A 107 5.50 -1.66 -5.65
CA LEU A 107 6.57 -1.94 -6.60
C LEU A 107 7.84 -2.46 -5.89
N ARG A 108 8.18 -1.97 -4.70
CA ARG A 108 9.35 -2.44 -3.93
C ARG A 108 9.26 -3.92 -3.53
N CYS A 109 8.06 -4.49 -3.48
CA CYS A 109 7.86 -5.89 -3.15
C CYS A 109 8.02 -6.83 -4.35
N VAL A 110 8.19 -6.31 -5.57
CA VAL A 110 8.37 -7.12 -6.78
C VAL A 110 9.74 -7.80 -6.80
N CYS A 111 9.75 -9.11 -7.07
CA CYS A 111 10.97 -9.89 -7.25
C CYS A 111 11.39 -9.90 -8.73
N ALA A 112 12.05 -8.83 -9.19
CA ALA A 112 12.60 -8.75 -10.55
C ALA A 112 14.03 -9.30 -10.64
N ASP A 113 14.33 -10.08 -11.68
CA ASP A 113 15.71 -10.51 -11.94
C ASP A 113 16.61 -9.35 -12.42
N ALA A 114 17.92 -9.52 -12.29
CA ALA A 114 18.90 -8.47 -12.60
C ALA A 114 18.89 -8.03 -14.08
N ASP A 115 18.56 -8.93 -15.01
CA ASP A 115 18.53 -8.65 -16.45
C ASP A 115 17.28 -7.84 -16.81
N LEU A 116 16.16 -8.10 -16.14
CA LEU A 116 14.94 -7.29 -16.24
C LEU A 116 15.19 -5.89 -15.67
N VAL A 117 15.72 -5.79 -14.44
CA VAL A 117 16.03 -4.51 -13.77
C VAL A 117 16.99 -3.64 -14.60
N ALA A 118 17.98 -4.25 -15.27
CA ALA A 118 18.93 -3.54 -16.12
C ALA A 118 18.28 -2.89 -17.36
N ARG A 119 17.16 -3.44 -17.84
CA ARG A 119 16.42 -2.93 -19.01
C ARG A 119 15.34 -1.91 -18.64
N MET A 120 14.89 -1.90 -17.39
CA MET A 120 13.87 -0.96 -16.92
C MET A 120 14.35 0.49 -16.98
N PRO A 121 13.44 1.45 -17.18
CA PRO A 121 13.76 2.86 -17.09
C PRO A 121 14.13 3.27 -15.64
N PRO A 122 14.89 4.37 -15.47
CA PRO A 122 15.58 4.67 -14.21
C PRO A 122 14.67 4.74 -12.98
N VAL A 123 13.46 5.27 -13.10
CA VAL A 123 12.56 5.45 -11.94
C VAL A 123 12.11 4.09 -11.39
N LEU A 124 11.76 3.14 -12.26
CA LEU A 124 11.37 1.79 -11.84
C LEU A 124 12.54 1.03 -11.24
N ARG A 125 13.72 1.13 -11.88
CA ARG A 125 14.96 0.52 -11.41
C ARG A 125 15.33 1.02 -10.02
N GLU A 126 15.32 2.33 -9.82
CA GLU A 126 15.59 2.93 -8.52
C GLU A 126 14.58 2.45 -7.49
N THR A 127 13.29 2.40 -7.82
CA THR A 127 12.25 1.96 -6.88
C THR A 127 12.44 0.51 -6.45
N LEU A 128 12.79 -0.41 -7.36
CA LEU A 128 13.03 -1.83 -7.07
C LEU A 128 14.31 -2.13 -6.30
N THR A 129 15.32 -1.27 -6.41
CA THR A 129 16.63 -1.49 -5.80
C THR A 129 16.75 -0.91 -4.39
N HIS A 130 15.71 -0.21 -3.91
CA HIS A 130 15.61 0.19 -2.52
C HIS A 130 15.03 -0.95 -1.69
N ASP A 131 15.59 -1.16 -0.50
CA ASP A 131 15.18 -2.21 0.42
C ASP A 131 13.67 -2.11 0.72
N PRO A 132 12.86 -3.17 0.52
CA PRO A 132 11.42 -3.14 0.78
C PRO A 132 11.08 -2.83 2.24
N TRP A 133 12.04 -2.96 3.16
CA TRP A 133 11.86 -2.69 4.59
C TRP A 133 12.20 -1.24 5.01
N GLU A 134 12.64 -0.37 4.09
CA GLU A 134 12.54 1.09 4.29
C GLU A 134 11.08 1.54 4.05
N PHE A 135 10.17 1.07 4.90
CA PHE A 135 8.89 1.74 5.08
C PHE A 135 9.20 3.16 5.54
N VAL A 136 8.92 4.13 4.66
CA VAL A 136 8.82 5.52 5.07
C VAL A 136 7.71 5.54 6.11
N ASP A 137 8.04 5.96 7.32
CA ASP A 137 7.06 6.18 8.37
C ASP A 137 6.04 7.21 7.88
N LEU A 138 4.92 6.74 7.34
CA LEU A 138 3.83 7.57 6.82
C LEU A 138 3.06 8.28 7.95
N THR A 139 3.44 8.07 9.23
CA THR A 139 2.89 8.82 10.36
C THR A 139 3.53 10.20 10.56
N GLY A 140 4.53 10.56 9.74
CA GLY A 140 5.27 11.82 9.83
C GLY A 140 4.79 12.97 8.92
N LEU A 141 3.60 12.89 8.33
CA LEU A 141 3.03 14.04 7.61
C LEU A 141 2.58 15.10 8.62
N PRO A 142 3.08 16.35 8.56
CA PRO A 142 2.54 17.44 9.37
C PRO A 142 1.08 17.68 8.96
N GLU A 143 0.17 17.60 9.92
CA GLU A 143 -1.19 18.09 9.76
C GLU A 143 -1.11 19.62 9.55
N ASP A 144 -1.17 20.06 8.30
CA ASP A 144 -1.42 21.45 7.98
C ASP A 144 -2.88 21.78 8.34
N GLY A 145 -3.04 22.51 9.44
CA GLY A 145 -4.29 23.08 9.93
C GLY A 145 -4.04 24.50 10.45
N GLU A 146 -4.23 25.45 9.55
CA GLU A 146 -4.04 26.90 9.68
C GLU A 146 -4.91 27.54 10.79
N HIS A 147 -4.40 28.54 11.50
CA HIS A 147 -4.86 29.94 11.39
C HIS A 147 -4.24 30.87 12.45
N GLU A 148 -3.88 32.05 11.93
CA GLU A 148 -3.51 33.32 12.55
C GLU A 148 -3.97 33.59 13.99
N GLU A 149 -3.05 34.14 14.79
CA GLU A 149 -3.26 35.48 15.36
C GLU A 149 -1.90 36.16 15.51
N ALA A 150 -1.73 37.24 14.73
CA ALA A 150 -0.70 38.22 14.96
C ALA A 150 -1.08 39.04 16.20
N GLU A 151 -0.17 39.24 17.15
CA GLU A 151 0.01 40.54 17.80
C GLU A 151 1.34 40.65 18.56
N GLU A 152 2.13 41.56 18.00
CA GLU A 152 3.10 42.48 18.56
C GLU A 152 3.27 42.62 20.09
N HIS A 153 4.51 43.01 20.43
CA HIS A 153 4.95 43.73 21.63
C HIS A 153 5.11 43.01 22.97
N GLY A 154 6.31 43.20 23.56
CA GLY A 154 6.38 43.47 25.00
C GLY A 154 7.47 42.77 25.80
N GLN A 155 8.66 43.36 25.79
CA GLN A 155 9.61 43.50 26.90
C GLN A 155 9.44 42.68 28.21
N ARG A 156 10.60 42.17 28.67
CA ARG A 156 11.13 42.21 30.06
C ARG A 156 10.35 41.53 31.19
N GLY A 157 11.05 40.63 31.91
CA GLY A 157 10.83 40.44 33.35
C GLY A 157 11.29 39.09 33.89
N ARG A 158 12.52 39.01 34.42
CA ARG A 158 12.81 38.79 35.85
C ARG A 158 12.15 37.56 36.54
N ARG A 159 13.03 36.62 36.90
CA ARG A 159 13.34 36.22 38.30
C ARG A 159 12.20 35.59 39.13
N GLY A 160 12.35 34.30 39.47
CA GLY A 160 11.98 33.83 40.82
C GLY A 160 11.50 32.39 40.97
N LYS A 161 12.33 31.59 41.66
CA LYS A 161 12.01 30.55 42.69
C LYS A 161 10.90 29.50 42.38
N ARG A 162 11.26 28.23 42.22
CA ARG A 162 11.48 27.16 43.25
C ARG A 162 10.19 26.52 43.81
N LYS A 163 10.27 25.18 43.94
CA LYS A 163 9.44 24.23 44.73
C LYS A 163 8.20 23.70 44.00
N ASP A 164 7.82 22.41 44.00
CA ASP A 164 8.22 21.20 44.72
C ASP A 164 7.73 19.99 43.89
N ARG A 165 8.48 18.87 43.86
CA ARG A 165 7.97 17.51 44.21
C ARG A 165 8.90 16.37 43.78
N ALA A 166 9.35 15.65 44.82
CA ALA A 166 9.60 14.21 44.98
C ALA A 166 10.24 13.37 43.86
N PRO A 167 11.15 12.47 44.26
CA PRO A 167 10.95 11.07 43.91
C PRO A 167 11.16 10.11 45.10
N GLN A 168 10.11 9.36 45.47
CA GLN A 168 10.27 8.13 46.24
C GLN A 168 10.53 6.96 45.28
N ARG A 169 11.78 6.51 45.21
CA ARG A 169 12.16 5.21 44.63
C ARG A 169 12.04 4.14 45.70
N ARG A 170 11.04 3.26 45.61
CA ARG A 170 11.02 1.97 46.31
C ARG A 170 11.92 0.98 45.56
N ARG A 171 12.99 0.52 46.21
CA ARG A 171 13.80 -0.62 45.78
C ARG A 171 13.17 -1.93 46.27
N ARG A 172 13.27 -2.93 45.39
CA ARG A 172 13.00 -4.37 45.56
C ARG A 172 13.79 -5.01 46.70
N THR A 173 13.26 -6.12 47.25
CA THR A 173 13.94 -7.44 47.48
C THR A 173 12.90 -8.41 48.06
N ARG A 174 12.54 -9.51 47.38
CA ARG A 174 13.15 -10.87 47.42
C ARG A 174 12.96 -11.62 48.76
N GLY A 175 12.05 -12.60 48.72
CA GLY A 175 12.26 -14.01 49.09
C GLY A 175 12.72 -14.37 50.50
N ARG A 176 11.83 -15.06 51.23
CA ARG A 176 12.09 -16.40 51.74
C ARG A 176 10.78 -17.12 52.03
#